data_AF-A0A091J1Q5-F1
#
_entry.id   AF-A0A091J1Q5-F1
#
_cell.length_a   1.000
_cell.length_b   1.000
_cell.length_c   1.000
_cell.angle_alpha   90.00
_cell.angle_beta   90.00
_cell.angle_gamma   90.00
#
_symmetry.space_group_name_H-M   'P 1'
#
loop_
_entity.id
_entity.type
_entity.pdbx_description
1 polymer ?
#
loop_
_entity_poly.entity_id
_entity_poly.type
_entity_poly.pdbx_seq_one_letter_code
_entity_poly.pdbx_strand_id
1 'polypeptide(L)'
;MWTVVGEALSGSGRMFLEPLQSVAESLKWEKKKEAEWLGSGQETESVSTWSPNFWRKDLEEKLIQYITAQIPCFGSSTNTDKTVLNQHLSQLEMTFLPSLEHRSGFFKEAGLLVTYTRCCHASLSSHLSTLTDSNHFSFSQCLLVYEWALKMYRSGSETGLGPRQNPQHSPSLGVQCLVWIILKTEEKLLTVARLCSGKALKEAFDIGKPPCADAAVIQILTEKTEAAWRISESLGEKVEAVCLEECLRFLE
;
A
#
# COMPACT_ATOMS: atom_id res chain seq x y z
N MET A 1 6.13 26.77 14.28
CA MET A 1 6.69 25.41 14.33
C MET A 1 6.56 24.70 12.99
N TRP A 2 5.35 24.44 12.49
CA TRP A 2 5.12 23.65 11.27
C TRP A 2 5.68 24.24 9.96
N THR A 3 5.82 25.56 9.85
CA THR A 3 6.50 26.21 8.71
C THR A 3 7.96 25.78 8.61
N VAL A 4 8.68 25.73 9.74
CA VAL A 4 10.08 25.31 9.81
C VAL A 4 10.23 23.82 9.48
N VAL A 5 9.24 23.00 9.87
CA VAL A 5 9.18 21.59 9.47
C VAL A 5 8.95 21.47 7.97
N GLY A 6 8.04 22.27 7.40
CA GLY A 6 7.80 22.34 5.97
C GLY A 6 9.06 22.73 5.18
N GLU A 7 9.83 23.69 5.68
CA GLU A 7 11.11 24.13 5.11
C GLU A 7 12.22 23.06 5.25
N ALA A 8 12.29 22.40 6.41
CA ALA A 8 13.21 21.28 6.62
C ALA A 8 12.89 20.09 5.70
N LEU A 9 11.62 19.90 5.35
CA LEU A 9 11.17 18.91 4.40
C LEU A 9 11.42 19.35 2.94
N SER A 10 11.16 20.61 2.58
CA SER A 10 11.30 21.12 1.21
C SER A 10 12.74 21.45 0.78
N GLY A 11 13.69 21.47 1.73
CA GLY A 11 15.07 21.89 1.52
C GLY A 11 15.86 21.07 0.49
N SER A 12 16.47 21.79 -0.44
CA SER A 12 17.33 21.35 -1.54
C SER A 12 18.59 20.57 -1.08
N GLY A 13 18.43 19.29 -0.75
CA GLY A 13 19.55 18.38 -0.53
C GLY A 13 20.14 18.36 0.89
N ARG A 14 19.64 19.17 1.83
CA ARG A 14 19.96 19.04 3.26
C ARG A 14 18.71 19.22 4.11
N MET A 15 18.26 18.12 4.69
CA MET A 15 17.25 18.11 5.74
C MET A 15 17.88 18.70 7.00
N PHE A 16 17.30 19.76 7.56
CA PHE A 16 17.83 20.39 8.77
C PHE A 16 17.42 19.56 10.00
N LEU A 17 18.41 18.96 10.64
CA LEU A 17 18.22 18.08 11.80
C LEU A 17 17.66 18.82 13.02
N GLU A 18 18.13 20.04 13.27
CA GLU A 18 17.76 20.85 14.44
C GLU A 18 16.25 21.13 14.54
N PRO A 19 15.55 21.57 13.47
CA PRO A 19 14.09 21.66 13.47
C PRO A 19 13.36 20.36 13.81
N LEU A 20 13.82 19.22 13.27
CA LEU A 20 13.20 17.93 13.52
C LEU A 20 13.41 17.47 14.98
N GLN A 21 14.60 17.73 15.54
CA GLN A 21 14.87 17.47 16.96
C GLN A 21 13.99 18.33 17.87
N SER A 22 13.80 19.61 17.56
CA SER A 22 12.90 20.50 18.32
C SER A 22 11.45 20.00 18.33
N VAL A 23 10.97 19.50 17.19
CA VAL A 23 9.65 18.84 17.09
C VAL A 23 9.60 17.58 17.94
N ALA A 24 10.63 16.74 17.88
CA ALA A 24 10.70 15.52 18.67
C ALA A 24 10.65 15.80 20.18
N GLU A 25 11.39 16.81 20.64
CA GLU A 25 11.34 17.25 22.04
C GLU A 25 9.97 17.81 22.42
N SER A 26 9.32 18.55 21.52
CA SER A 26 7.95 19.05 21.72
C SER A 26 6.94 17.89 21.86
N LEU A 27 7.07 16.84 21.05
CA LEU A 27 6.23 15.64 21.14
C LEU A 27 6.50 14.81 22.39
N LYS A 28 7.77 14.72 22.83
CA LYS A 28 8.11 14.08 24.11
C LYS A 28 7.49 14.85 25.29
N TRP A 29 7.56 16.17 25.25
CA TRP A 29 6.93 17.03 26.24
C TRP A 29 5.41 16.87 26.26
N GLU A 30 4.75 16.86 25.09
CA GLU A 30 3.30 16.63 24.96
C GLU A 30 2.91 15.26 25.55
N LYS A 31 3.65 14.19 25.20
CA LYS A 31 3.42 12.84 25.75
C LYS A 31 3.60 12.79 27.26
N LYS A 32 4.61 13.48 27.80
CA LYS A 32 4.81 13.58 29.26
C LYS A 32 3.64 14.29 29.93
N LYS A 33 3.15 15.38 29.33
CA LYS A 33 1.99 16.13 29.84
C LYS A 33 0.70 15.33 29.77
N GLU A 34 0.49 14.57 28.71
CA GLU A 34 -0.63 13.65 28.58
C GLU A 34 -0.59 12.57 29.69
N ALA A 35 0.59 12.00 29.97
CA ALA A 35 0.75 11.01 31.05
C ALA A 35 0.54 11.62 32.45
N GLU A 36 1.04 12.82 32.70
CA GLU A 36 0.79 13.57 33.94
C GLU A 36 -0.71 13.83 34.14
N TRP A 37 -1.41 14.25 33.07
CA TRP A 37 -2.85 14.52 33.09
C TRP A 37 -3.71 13.26 33.30
N LEU A 38 -3.36 12.16 32.61
CA LEU A 38 -4.06 10.87 32.79
C LEU A 38 -3.78 10.23 34.15
N GLY A 39 -2.62 10.52 34.76
CA GLY A 39 -2.24 10.05 36.09
C GLY A 39 -2.86 10.85 37.24
N SER A 40 -3.30 12.09 37.00
CA SER A 40 -3.85 12.99 38.03
C SER A 40 -5.38 12.88 38.21
N GLY A 41 -5.97 11.72 37.95
CA GLY A 41 -7.42 11.48 37.94
C GLY A 41 -8.18 11.66 39.26
N GLN A 42 -7.68 12.43 40.22
CA GLN A 42 -8.34 12.63 41.51
C GLN A 42 -8.32 14.05 42.09
N GLU A 43 -8.00 15.10 41.33
CA GLU A 43 -8.21 16.47 41.81
C GLU A 43 -9.00 17.32 40.80
N THR A 44 -10.13 17.80 41.30
CA THR A 44 -11.17 18.59 40.63
C THR A 44 -10.70 19.95 40.14
N GLU A 45 -11.30 20.36 39.02
CA GLU A 45 -11.44 21.73 38.50
C GLU A 45 -10.20 22.44 37.93
N SER A 46 -10.03 22.31 36.60
CA SER A 46 -10.04 23.49 35.72
C SER A 46 -10.30 23.05 34.28
N VAL A 47 -11.28 23.69 33.63
CA VAL A 47 -11.65 23.47 32.22
C VAL A 47 -10.54 24.07 31.34
N SER A 48 -9.45 23.33 31.21
CA SER A 48 -8.46 23.56 30.18
C SER A 48 -8.96 22.89 28.91
N THR A 49 -9.32 23.68 27.89
CA THR A 49 -9.62 23.24 26.51
C THR A 49 -8.42 22.65 25.78
N TRP A 50 -7.28 22.48 26.47
CA TRP A 50 -6.09 21.86 25.92
C TRP A 50 -6.31 20.35 25.73
N SER A 51 -6.38 19.91 24.47
CA SER A 51 -6.42 18.50 24.10
C SER A 51 -5.00 18.04 23.71
N PRO A 52 -4.41 17.02 24.36
CA PRO A 52 -3.01 16.60 24.16
C PRO A 52 -2.69 15.90 22.82
N ASN A 53 -3.54 16.03 21.79
CA ASN A 53 -3.49 15.19 20.59
C ASN A 53 -3.27 15.95 19.28
N PHE A 54 -3.00 17.24 19.32
CA PHE A 54 -2.90 18.05 18.10
C PHE A 54 -1.52 17.95 17.44
N TRP A 55 -0.42 17.98 18.19
CA TRP A 55 0.88 18.15 17.54
C TRP A 55 1.36 16.91 16.80
N ARG A 56 1.05 15.71 17.31
CA ARG A 56 1.36 14.46 16.60
C ARG A 56 0.57 14.34 15.30
N LYS A 57 -0.74 14.61 15.33
CA LYS A 57 -1.60 14.54 14.14
C LYS A 57 -1.20 15.57 13.08
N ASP A 58 -0.90 16.79 13.51
CA ASP A 58 -0.42 17.85 12.60
C ASP A 58 0.89 17.46 11.92
N LEU A 59 1.84 16.88 12.66
CA LEU A 59 3.08 16.36 12.09
C LEU A 59 2.81 15.25 11.08
N GLU A 60 1.95 14.28 11.42
CA GLU A 60 1.59 13.20 10.53
C GLU A 60 0.99 13.72 9.22
N GLU A 61 0.07 14.67 9.31
CA GLU A 61 -0.58 15.29 8.16
C GLU A 61 0.45 15.97 7.25
N LYS A 62 1.38 16.74 7.83
CA LYS A 62 2.44 17.42 7.07
C LYS A 62 3.41 16.44 6.41
N LEU A 63 3.77 15.37 7.11
CA LEU A 63 4.61 14.31 6.55
C LEU A 63 3.89 13.57 5.42
N ILE A 64 2.61 13.25 5.59
CA ILE A 64 1.80 12.62 4.55
C ILE A 64 1.73 13.53 3.32
N GLN A 65 1.42 14.82 3.48
CA GLN A 65 1.39 15.79 2.38
C GLN A 65 2.73 15.84 1.64
N TYR A 66 3.82 15.92 2.39
CA TYR A 66 5.17 15.97 1.83
C TYR A 66 5.59 14.69 1.11
N ILE A 67 5.29 13.52 1.67
CA ILE A 67 5.65 12.23 1.07
C ILE A 67 4.79 12.01 -0.17
N THR A 68 3.50 12.27 -0.10
CA THR A 68 2.57 12.15 -1.23
C THR A 68 2.97 13.06 -2.39
N ALA A 69 3.43 14.28 -2.12
CA ALA A 69 3.93 15.20 -3.16
C ALA A 69 5.17 14.68 -3.91
N GLN A 70 5.85 13.68 -3.37
CA GLN A 70 7.03 13.07 -4.01
C GLN A 70 6.72 11.76 -4.73
N ILE A 71 5.52 11.23 -4.53
CA ILE A 71 5.08 10.08 -5.30
C ILE A 71 4.97 10.53 -6.76
N PRO A 72 5.60 9.84 -7.71
CA PRO A 72 5.47 10.16 -9.13
C PRO A 72 3.99 10.25 -9.52
N CYS A 73 3.61 11.30 -10.25
CA CYS A 73 2.24 11.43 -10.72
C CYS A 73 1.92 10.30 -11.70
N PHE A 74 0.83 9.58 -11.44
CA PHE A 74 0.32 8.63 -12.41
C PHE A 74 -0.57 9.34 -13.43
N GLY A 75 -0.13 9.39 -14.69
CA GLY A 75 -0.91 9.94 -15.79
C GLY A 75 -2.10 9.03 -16.12
N SER A 76 -3.20 9.19 -15.39
CA SER A 76 -4.43 8.44 -15.61
C SER A 76 -5.11 8.88 -16.91
N SER A 77 -4.93 8.11 -17.99
CA SER A 77 -5.89 8.10 -19.10
C SER A 77 -6.95 7.02 -18.86
N THR A 78 -8.14 7.20 -19.42
CA THR A 78 -9.33 6.33 -19.29
C THR A 78 -9.10 4.88 -19.73
N ASN A 79 -7.96 4.57 -20.35
CA ASN A 79 -7.53 3.23 -20.66
C ASN A 79 -6.07 3.10 -20.21
N THR A 80 -5.88 2.86 -18.92
CA THR A 80 -4.54 2.70 -18.35
C THR A 80 -3.85 1.54 -19.08
N ASP A 81 -2.77 1.82 -19.81
CA ASP A 81 -1.97 0.77 -20.45
C ASP A 81 -1.16 0.02 -19.39
N LYS A 82 -1.07 -1.31 -19.51
CA LYS A 82 -0.23 -2.17 -18.66
C LYS A 82 1.22 -1.68 -18.66
N THR A 83 1.70 -1.16 -19.79
CA THR A 83 3.07 -0.62 -19.90
C THR A 83 3.27 0.61 -19.01
N VAL A 84 2.32 1.54 -19.00
CA VAL A 84 2.33 2.76 -18.18
C VAL A 84 2.26 2.42 -16.70
N LEU A 85 1.42 1.45 -16.32
CA LEU A 85 1.37 0.94 -14.95
C LEU A 85 2.71 0.30 -14.53
N ASN A 86 3.31 -0.52 -15.38
CA ASN A 86 4.60 -1.14 -15.09
C ASN A 86 5.73 -0.11 -14.94
N GLN A 87 5.75 0.90 -15.81
CA GLN A 87 6.69 2.00 -15.72
C GLN A 87 6.50 2.80 -14.43
N HIS A 88 5.25 3.05 -14.04
CA HIS A 88 4.94 3.72 -12.78
C HIS A 88 5.40 2.93 -11.56
N LEU A 89 5.12 1.62 -11.51
CA LEU A 89 5.58 0.74 -10.42
C LEU A 89 7.12 0.67 -10.37
N SER A 90 7.77 0.68 -11.53
CA SER A 90 9.23 0.73 -11.64
C SER A 90 9.80 2.06 -11.14
N GLN A 91 9.13 3.18 -11.41
CA GLN A 91 9.51 4.48 -10.83
C GLN A 91 9.35 4.48 -9.31
N LEU A 92 8.26 3.92 -8.78
CA LEU A 92 8.10 3.77 -7.32
C LEU A 92 9.27 2.97 -6.72
N GLU A 93 9.63 1.85 -7.34
CA GLU A 93 10.73 0.98 -6.90
C GLU A 93 12.09 1.68 -6.96
N MET A 94 12.39 2.38 -8.06
CA MET A 94 13.74 2.89 -8.33
C MET A 94 14.00 4.30 -7.82
N THR A 95 12.98 5.14 -7.63
CA THR A 95 13.16 6.54 -7.24
C THR A 95 12.51 6.85 -5.90
N PHE A 96 11.23 6.52 -5.75
CA PHE A 96 10.47 6.90 -4.56
C PHE A 96 10.96 6.13 -3.33
N LEU A 97 11.01 4.79 -3.37
CA LEU A 97 11.42 3.99 -2.21
C LEU A 97 12.85 4.30 -1.74
N PRO A 98 13.87 4.39 -2.62
CA PRO A 98 15.22 4.77 -2.19
C PRO A 98 15.28 6.18 -1.60
N SER A 99 14.46 7.12 -2.08
CA SER A 99 14.41 8.47 -1.52
C SER A 99 13.87 8.49 -0.08
N LEU A 100 12.92 7.59 0.24
CA LEU A 100 12.40 7.46 1.60
C LEU A 100 13.45 6.85 2.53
N GLU A 101 14.15 5.81 2.06
CA GLU A 101 15.19 5.15 2.83
C GLU A 101 16.35 6.10 3.12
N HIS A 102 16.80 6.87 2.14
CA HIS A 102 17.86 7.86 2.31
C HIS A 102 17.52 8.89 3.41
N ARG A 103 16.25 9.28 3.52
CA ARG A 103 15.80 10.26 4.53
C ARG A 103 15.51 9.66 5.89
N SER A 104 15.33 8.34 5.97
CA SER A 104 15.09 7.64 7.24
C SER A 104 16.18 7.93 8.28
N GLY A 105 17.43 8.10 7.85
CA GLY A 105 18.56 8.44 8.72
C GLY A 105 18.36 9.75 9.49
N PHE A 106 17.87 10.79 8.83
CA PHE A 106 17.61 12.09 9.47
C PHE A 106 16.47 11.99 10.50
N PHE A 107 15.40 11.28 10.17
CA PHE A 107 14.30 11.07 11.12
C PHE A 107 14.69 10.14 12.28
N LYS A 108 15.60 9.19 12.05
CA LYS A 108 16.18 8.37 13.11
C LYS A 108 17.00 9.22 14.07
N GLU A 109 17.85 10.08 13.56
CA GLU A 109 18.67 11.00 14.36
C GLU A 109 17.82 12.04 15.11
N ALA A 110 16.70 12.47 14.52
CA ALA A 110 15.73 13.33 15.18
C ALA A 110 14.82 12.60 16.19
N GLY A 111 14.86 11.27 16.29
CA GLY A 111 13.94 10.51 17.16
C GLY A 111 12.49 10.45 16.65
N LEU A 112 12.27 10.69 15.36
CA LEU A 112 10.97 10.69 14.68
C LEU A 112 10.77 9.53 13.71
N LEU A 113 11.70 8.57 13.66
CA LEU A 113 11.67 7.44 12.70
C LEU A 113 10.33 6.72 12.66
N VAL A 114 9.76 6.38 13.83
CA VAL A 114 8.48 5.67 13.91
C VAL A 114 7.35 6.45 13.22
N THR A 115 7.26 7.76 13.48
CA THR A 115 6.25 8.62 12.86
C THR A 115 6.50 8.73 11.36
N TYR A 116 7.74 8.95 10.95
CA TYR A 116 8.13 9.05 9.55
C TYR A 116 7.77 7.79 8.76
N THR A 117 8.19 6.62 9.25
CA THR A 117 7.89 5.34 8.63
C THR A 117 6.37 5.17 8.50
N ARG A 118 5.59 5.49 9.55
CA ARG A 118 4.11 5.44 9.50
C ARG A 118 3.50 6.32 8.41
N CYS A 119 4.00 7.53 8.23
CA CYS A 119 3.52 8.41 7.17
C CYS A 119 3.91 7.89 5.78
N CYS A 120 5.10 7.32 5.62
CA CYS A 120 5.52 6.67 4.37
C CYS A 120 4.57 5.54 3.96
N HIS A 121 4.19 4.70 4.93
CA HIS A 121 3.22 3.63 4.76
C HIS A 121 1.85 4.17 4.33
N ALA A 122 1.31 5.13 5.07
CA ALA A 122 0.00 5.70 4.78
C ALA A 122 -0.05 6.31 3.36
N SER A 123 0.98 7.05 2.96
CA SER A 123 1.06 7.64 1.63
C SER A 123 1.17 6.59 0.53
N LEU A 124 2.03 5.58 0.68
CA LEU A 124 2.19 4.52 -0.33
C LEU A 124 0.92 3.66 -0.46
N SER A 125 0.33 3.27 0.67
CA SER A 125 -0.93 2.50 0.69
C SER A 125 -2.06 3.27 0.01
N SER A 126 -2.20 4.57 0.32
CA SER A 126 -3.22 5.43 -0.27
C SER A 126 -3.04 5.56 -1.78
N HIS A 127 -1.80 5.75 -2.24
CA HIS A 127 -1.48 5.85 -3.66
C HIS A 127 -1.82 4.57 -4.41
N LEU A 128 -1.37 3.42 -3.91
CA LEU A 128 -1.62 2.12 -4.54
C LEU A 128 -3.12 1.78 -4.54
N SER A 129 -3.83 2.09 -3.45
CA SER A 129 -5.29 1.96 -3.39
C SER A 129 -5.92 2.76 -4.52
N THR A 130 -5.52 4.02 -4.70
CA THR A 130 -6.03 4.91 -5.77
C THR A 130 -5.73 4.38 -7.17
N LEU A 131 -4.52 3.84 -7.40
CA LEU A 131 -4.19 3.19 -8.67
C LEU A 131 -5.13 2.03 -8.99
N THR A 132 -5.52 1.28 -7.96
CA THR A 132 -6.39 0.12 -8.07
C THR A 132 -7.87 0.42 -7.83
N ASP A 133 -8.31 1.68 -7.69
CA ASP A 133 -9.71 2.00 -7.34
C ASP A 133 -10.62 2.08 -8.58
N SER A 134 -10.06 2.05 -9.80
CA SER A 134 -10.86 2.17 -11.02
C SER A 134 -11.69 0.91 -11.33
N ASN A 135 -12.97 1.09 -11.66
CA ASN A 135 -13.88 0.01 -12.08
C ASN A 135 -13.47 -0.69 -13.40
N HIS A 136 -12.43 -0.17 -14.08
CA HIS A 136 -11.93 -0.69 -15.35
C HIS A 136 -10.53 -1.33 -15.24
N PHE A 137 -10.02 -1.52 -14.02
CA PHE A 137 -8.73 -2.16 -13.81
C PHE A 137 -8.79 -3.64 -14.23
N SER A 138 -8.01 -4.00 -15.24
CA SER A 138 -8.04 -5.34 -15.83
C SER A 138 -7.31 -6.39 -14.98
N PHE A 139 -7.57 -7.67 -15.26
CA PHE A 139 -6.92 -8.79 -14.56
C PHE A 139 -5.40 -8.70 -14.60
N SER A 140 -4.82 -8.39 -15.77
CA SER A 140 -3.37 -8.31 -15.95
C SER A 140 -2.75 -7.11 -15.22
N GLN A 141 -3.51 -6.05 -14.99
CA GLN A 141 -3.08 -4.90 -14.18
C GLN A 141 -3.14 -5.20 -12.69
N CYS A 142 -4.22 -5.86 -12.21
CA CYS A 142 -4.28 -6.37 -10.83
C CYS A 142 -3.09 -7.29 -10.56
N LEU A 143 -2.84 -8.22 -11.48
CA LEU A 143 -1.76 -9.19 -11.37
C LEU A 143 -0.38 -8.53 -11.28
N LEU A 144 -0.16 -7.46 -12.04
CA LEU A 144 1.09 -6.70 -12.02
C LEU A 144 1.31 -5.97 -10.68
N VAL A 145 0.26 -5.36 -10.13
CA VAL A 145 0.34 -4.71 -8.80
C VAL A 145 0.57 -5.74 -7.70
N TYR A 146 -0.10 -6.90 -7.78
CA TYR A 146 0.09 -8.00 -6.85
C TYR A 146 1.52 -8.54 -6.88
N GLU A 147 2.05 -8.80 -8.08
CA GLU A 147 3.42 -9.26 -8.28
C GLU A 147 4.44 -8.26 -7.72
N TRP A 148 4.26 -6.97 -8.02
CA TRP A 148 5.12 -5.92 -7.47
C TRP A 148 5.05 -5.87 -5.94
N ALA A 149 3.86 -5.89 -5.35
CA ALA A 149 3.70 -5.84 -3.89
C ALA A 149 4.29 -7.08 -3.21
N LEU A 150 4.12 -8.26 -3.81
CA LEU A 150 4.68 -9.52 -3.31
C LEU A 150 6.21 -9.54 -3.41
N LYS A 151 6.78 -9.04 -4.51
CA LYS A 151 8.22 -8.85 -4.68
C LYS A 151 8.78 -7.94 -3.59
N MET A 152 8.14 -6.79 -3.37
CA MET A 152 8.55 -5.86 -2.32
C MET A 152 8.44 -6.46 -0.92
N TYR A 153 7.40 -7.26 -0.67
CA TYR A 153 7.20 -7.95 0.61
C TYR A 153 8.32 -8.95 0.89
N ARG A 154 8.65 -9.78 -0.12
CA ARG A 154 9.73 -10.78 -0.03
C ARG A 154 11.09 -10.11 0.20
N SER A 155 11.45 -9.11 -0.58
CA SER A 155 12.72 -8.37 -0.43
C SER A 155 12.86 -7.68 0.94
N GLY A 156 11.76 -7.17 1.50
CA GLY A 156 11.73 -6.59 2.85
C GLY A 156 11.77 -7.61 3.98
N SER A 157 11.46 -8.88 3.70
CA SER A 157 11.56 -10.00 4.65
C SER A 157 12.93 -10.68 4.61
N GLU A 158 13.60 -10.71 3.45
CA GLU A 158 14.88 -11.40 3.22
C GLU A 158 16.11 -10.56 3.57
N THR A 159 15.98 -9.24 3.72
CA THR A 159 17.07 -8.37 4.21
C THR A 159 17.44 -8.59 5.69
N GLY A 160 16.80 -9.57 6.35
CA GLY A 160 17.09 -10.04 7.71
C GLY A 160 17.91 -11.34 7.80
N LEU A 161 18.75 -11.68 6.82
CA LEU A 161 19.69 -12.82 6.90
C LEU A 161 20.89 -12.57 7.84
N GLY A 162 20.61 -12.06 9.06
CA GLY A 162 21.47 -12.19 10.23
C GLY A 162 20.83 -13.20 11.21
N PRO A 163 21.63 -13.95 12.01
CA PRO A 163 21.14 -15.11 12.73
C PRO A 163 20.03 -14.72 13.71
N ARG A 164 18.84 -15.27 13.46
CA ARG A 164 17.68 -15.45 14.34
C ARG A 164 17.89 -14.92 15.77
N GLN A 165 17.51 -13.67 16.01
CA GLN A 165 17.27 -13.17 17.36
C GLN A 165 15.81 -12.68 17.48
N ASN A 166 15.11 -13.36 18.39
CA ASN A 166 13.83 -13.03 19.03
C ASN A 166 12.52 -13.10 18.21
N PRO A 167 11.55 -13.96 18.61
CA PRO A 167 10.22 -14.06 18.02
C PRO A 167 9.24 -12.96 18.51
N GLN A 168 9.73 -11.82 19.00
CA GLN A 168 8.90 -10.75 19.60
C GLN A 168 8.77 -9.47 18.76
N HIS A 169 9.32 -9.44 17.55
CA HIS A 169 9.23 -8.24 16.72
C HIS A 169 7.97 -8.27 15.85
N SER A 170 7.03 -7.38 16.16
CA SER A 170 5.91 -7.03 15.27
C SER A 170 6.42 -6.82 13.84
N PRO A 171 5.71 -7.33 12.81
CA PRO A 171 6.17 -7.21 11.42
C PRO A 171 6.50 -5.76 11.09
N SER A 172 7.63 -5.55 10.39
CA SER A 172 8.08 -4.22 10.02
C SER A 172 6.98 -3.47 9.26
N LEU A 173 7.00 -2.15 9.37
CA LEU A 173 5.89 -1.35 8.89
C LEU A 173 5.63 -1.53 7.38
N GLY A 174 6.68 -1.61 6.55
CA GLY A 174 6.54 -1.90 5.12
C GLY A 174 5.84 -3.23 4.85
N VAL A 175 6.12 -4.25 5.66
CA VAL A 175 5.52 -5.59 5.57
C VAL A 175 4.02 -5.55 5.84
N GLN A 176 3.53 -4.79 6.83
CA GLN A 176 2.08 -4.67 7.09
C GLN A 176 1.33 -3.92 5.97
N CYS A 177 1.94 -2.88 5.41
CA CYS A 177 1.43 -2.15 4.24
C CYS A 177 1.23 -3.09 3.06
N LEU A 178 2.31 -3.81 2.74
CA LEU A 178 2.36 -4.68 1.59
C LEU A 178 1.40 -5.85 1.77
N VAL A 179 1.23 -6.39 2.98
CA VAL A 179 0.19 -7.39 3.25
C VAL A 179 -1.21 -6.84 2.95
N TRP A 180 -1.54 -5.64 3.41
CA TRP A 180 -2.86 -5.04 3.11
C TRP A 180 -3.06 -4.85 1.60
N ILE A 181 -2.06 -4.32 0.90
CA ILE A 181 -2.08 -4.13 -0.56
C ILE A 181 -2.23 -5.47 -1.27
N ILE A 182 -1.47 -6.49 -0.87
CA ILE A 182 -1.54 -7.86 -1.41
C ILE A 182 -2.96 -8.39 -1.24
N LEU A 183 -3.54 -8.31 -0.04
CA LEU A 183 -4.89 -8.82 0.23
C LEU A 183 -5.96 -8.06 -0.56
N LYS A 184 -5.88 -6.73 -0.64
CA LYS A 184 -6.86 -5.92 -1.40
C LYS A 184 -6.75 -6.14 -2.90
N THR A 185 -5.53 -6.26 -3.41
CA THR A 185 -5.30 -6.56 -4.82
C THR A 185 -5.74 -7.98 -5.15
N GLU A 186 -5.53 -8.94 -4.25
CA GLU A 186 -6.03 -10.32 -4.38
C GLU A 186 -7.56 -10.35 -4.46
N GLU A 187 -8.26 -9.72 -3.51
CA GLU A 187 -9.73 -9.62 -3.50
C GLU A 187 -10.26 -9.07 -4.84
N LYS A 188 -9.61 -8.01 -5.35
CA LYS A 188 -9.97 -7.43 -6.65
C LYS A 188 -9.67 -8.37 -7.80
N LEU A 189 -8.51 -9.05 -7.78
CA LEU A 189 -8.10 -10.00 -8.80
C LEU A 189 -9.07 -11.17 -8.91
N LEU A 190 -9.51 -11.72 -7.78
CA LEU A 190 -10.53 -12.78 -7.72
C LEU A 190 -11.88 -12.30 -8.26
N THR A 191 -12.28 -11.06 -7.92
CA THR A 191 -13.51 -10.46 -8.46
C THR A 191 -13.45 -10.31 -9.98
N VAL A 192 -12.32 -9.83 -10.52
CA VAL A 192 -12.14 -9.68 -11.96
C VAL A 192 -12.06 -11.04 -12.66
N ALA A 193 -11.42 -12.04 -12.05
CA ALA A 193 -11.37 -13.41 -12.58
C ALA A 193 -12.77 -14.01 -12.73
N ARG A 194 -13.60 -13.88 -11.68
CA ARG A 194 -15.00 -14.29 -11.70
C ARG A 194 -15.78 -13.59 -12.82
N LEU A 195 -15.68 -12.26 -12.91
CA LEU A 195 -16.35 -11.48 -13.95
C LEU A 195 -15.93 -11.87 -15.37
N CYS A 196 -14.63 -12.08 -15.60
CA CYS A 196 -14.15 -12.54 -16.90
C CYS A 196 -14.70 -13.93 -17.26
N SER A 197 -14.75 -14.84 -16.29
CA SER A 197 -15.27 -16.19 -16.47
C SER A 197 -16.75 -16.17 -16.85
N GLY A 198 -17.57 -15.44 -16.10
CA GLY A 198 -18.99 -15.28 -16.39
C GLY A 198 -19.25 -14.62 -17.74
N LYS A 199 -18.41 -13.65 -18.15
CA LYS A 199 -18.49 -13.03 -19.48
C LYS A 199 -18.14 -14.01 -20.59
N ALA A 200 -17.07 -14.78 -20.45
CA ALA A 200 -16.66 -15.79 -21.43
C ALA A 200 -17.73 -16.88 -21.62
N LEU A 201 -18.33 -17.34 -20.52
CA LEU A 201 -19.44 -18.29 -20.55
C LEU A 201 -20.66 -17.71 -21.29
N LYS A 202 -21.10 -16.50 -20.93
CA LYS A 202 -22.22 -15.83 -21.60
C LYS A 202 -21.98 -15.65 -23.10
N GLU A 203 -20.76 -15.32 -23.50
CA GLU A 203 -20.40 -15.17 -24.92
C GLU A 203 -20.40 -16.50 -25.67
N ALA A 204 -19.97 -17.59 -25.02
CA ALA A 204 -19.96 -18.92 -25.63
C ALA A 204 -21.36 -19.50 -25.86
N PHE A 205 -22.29 -19.20 -24.96
CA PHE A 205 -23.68 -19.69 -25.00
C PHE A 205 -24.69 -18.63 -25.49
N ASP A 206 -24.22 -17.54 -26.12
CA ASP A 206 -25.05 -16.45 -26.63
C ASP A 206 -25.93 -16.92 -27.82
N ILE A 207 -27.26 -16.78 -27.68
CA ILE A 207 -28.22 -17.26 -28.67
C ILE A 207 -28.16 -16.37 -29.92
N GLY A 208 -27.65 -16.92 -31.03
CA GLY A 208 -27.57 -16.23 -32.32
C GLY A 208 -26.15 -15.98 -32.84
N LYS A 209 -25.12 -16.31 -32.05
CA LYS A 209 -23.74 -16.42 -32.54
C LYS A 209 -23.40 -17.90 -32.80
N PRO A 210 -22.58 -18.23 -33.80
CA PRO A 210 -22.00 -19.57 -33.87
C PRO A 210 -21.26 -19.82 -32.55
N PRO A 211 -21.41 -21.00 -31.93
CA PRO A 211 -20.79 -21.28 -30.64
C PRO A 211 -19.31 -20.91 -30.73
N CYS A 212 -18.86 -19.97 -29.89
CA CYS A 212 -17.42 -19.85 -29.67
C CYS A 212 -16.98 -21.23 -29.18
N ALA A 213 -16.08 -21.87 -29.92
CA ALA A 213 -15.63 -23.22 -29.61
C ALA A 213 -15.32 -23.32 -28.12
N ASP A 214 -15.82 -24.35 -27.42
CA ASP A 214 -15.60 -24.58 -25.98
C ASP A 214 -14.14 -24.36 -25.55
N ALA A 215 -13.21 -24.57 -26.48
CA ALA A 215 -11.79 -24.24 -26.40
C ALA A 215 -11.47 -22.78 -25.99
N ALA A 216 -12.25 -21.77 -26.40
CA ALA A 216 -12.00 -20.37 -26.09
C ALA A 216 -12.31 -20.03 -24.62
N VAL A 217 -13.37 -20.62 -24.05
CA VAL A 217 -13.68 -20.47 -22.62
C VAL A 217 -12.58 -21.15 -21.79
N ILE A 218 -12.24 -22.40 -22.12
CA ILE A 218 -11.17 -23.14 -21.47
C ILE A 218 -9.86 -22.36 -21.55
N GLN A 219 -9.52 -21.82 -22.72
CA GLN A 219 -8.31 -21.04 -22.91
C GLN A 219 -8.26 -19.80 -22.02
N ILE A 220 -9.35 -19.02 -21.93
CA ILE A 220 -9.39 -17.81 -21.08
C ILE A 220 -9.21 -18.16 -19.59
N LEU A 221 -9.82 -19.25 -19.13
CA LEU A 221 -9.71 -19.72 -17.75
C LEU A 221 -8.30 -20.23 -17.44
N THR A 222 -7.75 -21.03 -18.34
CA THR A 222 -6.39 -21.57 -18.22
C THR A 222 -5.35 -20.45 -18.23
N GLU A 223 -5.43 -19.50 -19.17
CA GLU A 223 -4.47 -18.39 -19.27
C GLU A 223 -4.42 -17.54 -17.99
N LYS A 224 -5.58 -17.27 -17.35
CA LYS A 224 -5.64 -16.49 -16.11
C LYS A 224 -5.08 -17.26 -14.92
N THR A 225 -5.43 -18.54 -14.83
CA THR A 225 -4.98 -19.45 -13.78
C THR A 225 -3.47 -19.63 -13.85
N GLU A 226 -2.93 -19.92 -15.05
CA GLU A 226 -1.50 -20.02 -15.28
C GLU A 226 -0.76 -18.70 -14.97
N ALA A 227 -1.32 -17.57 -15.38
CA ALA A 227 -0.72 -16.27 -15.10
C ALA A 227 -0.63 -16.01 -13.59
N ALA A 228 -1.65 -16.39 -12.81
CA ALA A 228 -1.62 -16.32 -11.36
C ALA A 228 -0.60 -17.31 -10.74
N TRP A 229 -0.57 -18.55 -11.24
CA TRP A 229 0.34 -19.60 -10.76
C TRP A 229 1.81 -19.23 -10.91
N ARG A 230 2.17 -18.55 -12.01
CA ARG A 230 3.54 -18.05 -12.25
C ARG A 230 4.05 -17.10 -11.16
N ILE A 231 3.14 -16.44 -10.44
CA ILE A 231 3.49 -15.50 -9.35
C ILE A 231 3.42 -16.19 -7.98
N SER A 232 2.35 -16.95 -7.74
CA SER A 232 2.12 -17.67 -6.48
C SER A 232 1.16 -18.82 -6.71
N GLU A 233 1.54 -20.02 -6.25
CA GLU A 233 0.67 -21.22 -6.27
C GLU A 233 -0.67 -20.95 -5.56
N SER A 234 -0.62 -20.35 -4.36
CA SER A 234 -1.83 -19.99 -3.60
C SER A 234 -2.75 -19.01 -4.34
N LEU A 235 -2.19 -18.10 -5.14
CA LEU A 235 -3.01 -17.20 -5.97
C LEU A 235 -3.63 -17.97 -7.14
N GLY A 236 -2.87 -18.87 -7.77
CA GLY A 236 -3.33 -19.77 -8.83
C GLY A 236 -4.54 -20.59 -8.38
N GLU A 237 -4.42 -21.28 -7.25
CA GLU A 237 -5.50 -22.09 -6.65
C GLU A 237 -6.76 -21.26 -6.39
N LYS A 238 -6.62 -20.05 -5.82
CA LYS A 238 -7.76 -19.17 -5.54
C LYS A 238 -8.43 -18.68 -6.83
N VAL A 239 -7.64 -18.34 -7.85
CA VAL A 239 -8.16 -17.92 -9.17
C VAL A 239 -8.89 -19.06 -9.86
N GLU A 240 -8.32 -20.26 -9.83
CA GLU A 240 -8.96 -21.46 -10.36
C GLU A 240 -10.29 -21.73 -9.65
N ALA A 241 -10.30 -21.71 -8.32
CA ALA A 241 -11.50 -21.95 -7.53
C ALA A 241 -12.64 -20.98 -7.85
N VAL A 242 -12.39 -19.67 -7.93
CA VAL A 242 -13.44 -18.68 -8.24
C VAL A 242 -13.94 -18.77 -9.68
N CYS A 243 -13.08 -19.18 -10.62
CA CYS A 243 -13.46 -19.45 -12.00
C CYS A 243 -14.39 -20.67 -12.09
N LEU A 244 -14.01 -21.78 -11.44
CA LEU A 244 -14.82 -23.01 -11.41
C LEU A 244 -16.16 -22.79 -10.71
N GLU A 245 -16.19 -22.05 -9.61
CA GLU A 245 -17.43 -21.68 -8.91
C GLU A 245 -18.39 -20.92 -9.84
N GLU A 246 -17.87 -19.99 -10.66
CA GLU A 246 -18.68 -19.25 -11.62
C GLU A 246 -19.18 -20.14 -12.77
N CYS A 247 -18.35 -21.09 -13.23
CA CYS A 247 -18.78 -22.10 -14.20
C CYS A 247 -19.93 -22.96 -13.65
N LEU A 248 -19.83 -23.43 -12.41
CA LEU A 248 -20.89 -24.20 -11.76
C LEU A 248 -22.17 -23.37 -11.64
N ARG A 249 -22.07 -22.13 -11.15
CA ARG A 249 -23.21 -21.22 -11.04
C ARG A 249 -23.90 -20.93 -12.37
N PHE A 250 -23.15 -20.93 -13.48
CA PHE A 250 -23.72 -20.72 -14.82
C PHE A 250 -24.49 -21.94 -15.34
N LEU A 251 -24.14 -23.14 -14.88
CA LEU A 251 -24.78 -24.40 -15.29
C LEU A 251 -26.04 -24.74 -14.48
N GLU A 252 -26.18 -24.15 -13.30
CA GLU A 252 -27.38 -24.23 -12.44
C GLU A 252 -28.52 -23.32 -12.94
#